data_AF-K1UFU8-F1
#
_entry.id   AF-K1UFU8-F1
#
_cell.length_a   1.000
_cell.length_b   1.000
_cell.length_c   1.000
_cell.angle_alpha   90.00
_cell.angle_beta   90.00
_cell.angle_gamma   90.00
#
_symmetry.space_group_name_H-M   'P 1'
#
loop_
_entity.id
_entity.type
_entity.pdbx_description
1 polymer ?
#
loop_
_entity_poly.entity_id
_entity_poly.type
_entity_poly.pdbx_seq_one_letter_code
_entity_poly.pdbx_strand_id
1 'polypeptide(L)'
;MPIIRKNDVVTERPVIIVLYGTPGTGKTSLATTANSPLLIDTDRGFDRAVQRPDIVVTASRWEDIYNAEVIGSYVIEDGKQVWKPGLISECKTIVVDTAKAMLDDYLNAFAIQQDP
;
A
#
# COMPACT_ATOMS: atom_id res chain seq x y z
N MET A 1 -17.60 12.72 -2.55
CA MET A 1 -18.59 12.92 -3.63
C MET A 1 -18.57 11.70 -4.54
N PRO A 2 -19.70 11.04 -4.80
CA PRO A 2 -19.76 9.84 -5.64
C PRO A 2 -19.82 10.13 -7.16
N ILE A 3 -19.80 11.40 -7.58
CA ILE A 3 -19.88 11.81 -8.99
C ILE A 3 -18.71 12.75 -9.28
N ILE A 4 -17.88 12.39 -10.26
CA ILE A 4 -16.83 13.22 -10.87
C ILE A 4 -17.27 13.54 -12.30
N ARG A 5 -17.18 14.81 -12.68
CA ARG A 5 -17.42 15.31 -14.03
C ARG A 5 -16.10 15.56 -14.75
N LYS A 6 -16.15 15.66 -16.08
CA LYS A 6 -14.97 15.88 -16.95
C LYS A 6 -14.08 17.05 -16.50
N ASN A 7 -14.67 18.13 -15.99
CA ASN A 7 -13.96 19.34 -15.59
C ASN A 7 -13.73 19.43 -14.08
N ASP A 8 -14.08 18.40 -13.32
CA ASP A 8 -13.81 18.39 -11.89
C ASP A 8 -12.31 18.20 -11.69
N VAL A 9 -11.71 19.08 -10.90
CA VAL A 9 -10.31 18.96 -10.52
C VAL A 9 -10.20 17.82 -9.51
N VAL A 10 -9.47 16.78 -9.90
CA VAL A 10 -9.11 15.68 -9.02
C VAL A 10 -7.66 15.83 -8.60
N THR A 11 -7.37 15.54 -7.35
CA THR A 11 -5.98 15.39 -6.90
C THR A 11 -5.36 14.19 -7.59
N GLU A 12 -4.08 14.30 -7.94
CA GLU A 12 -3.30 13.18 -8.45
C GLU A 12 -3.28 12.08 -7.37
N ARG A 13 -3.53 10.84 -7.79
CA ARG A 13 -3.50 9.67 -6.93
C ARG A 13 -2.34 8.77 -7.35
N PRO A 14 -1.68 8.08 -6.41
CA PRO A 14 -0.67 7.09 -6.76
C PRO A 14 -1.27 6.00 -7.66
N VAL A 15 -0.46 5.50 -8.58
CA VAL A 15 -0.79 4.26 -9.29
C VAL A 15 -0.52 3.08 -8.36
N ILE A 16 -1.49 2.18 -8.23
CA ILE A 16 -1.36 0.97 -7.41
C ILE A 16 -1.07 -0.20 -8.33
N ILE A 17 0.05 -0.90 -8.10
CA ILE A 17 0.53 -2.01 -8.91
C ILE A 17 0.66 -3.24 -8.04
N VAL A 18 0.17 -4.38 -8.53
CA VAL A 18 0.42 -5.69 -7.94
C VAL A 18 1.46 -6.40 -8.79
N LEU A 19 2.57 -6.83 -8.18
CA LEU A 19 3.56 -7.68 -8.84
C LEU A 19 3.46 -9.11 -8.32
N TYR A 20 3.35 -10.06 -9.24
CA TYR A 20 3.28 -11.50 -8.94
C TYR A 20 4.15 -12.29 -9.92
N GLY A 21 4.55 -13.49 -9.52
CA GLY A 21 5.43 -14.36 -10.30
C GLY A 21 6.37 -15.17 -9.41
N THR A 22 7.11 -16.09 -10.01
CA THR A 22 7.98 -17.03 -9.29
C THR A 22 9.12 -16.32 -8.53
N PRO A 23 9.68 -16.93 -7.47
CA PRO A 23 10.87 -16.41 -6.81
C PRO A 23 12.04 -16.21 -7.79
N GLY A 24 12.83 -15.15 -7.59
CA GLY A 24 14.03 -14.89 -8.42
C GLY A 24 13.78 -14.20 -9.76
N THR A 25 12.53 -13.91 -10.16
CA THR A 25 12.25 -13.20 -11.43
C THR A 25 12.44 -11.69 -11.39
N GLY A 26 12.92 -11.15 -10.27
CA GLY A 26 13.23 -9.71 -10.14
C GLY A 26 12.04 -8.79 -9.82
N LYS A 27 10.89 -9.32 -9.36
CA LYS A 27 9.70 -8.52 -9.02
C LYS A 27 9.99 -7.35 -8.08
N THR A 28 10.59 -7.64 -6.93
CA THR A 28 10.95 -6.64 -5.93
C THR A 28 11.93 -5.60 -6.49
N SER A 29 12.89 -6.03 -7.31
CA SER A 29 13.83 -5.14 -7.99
C SER A 29 13.17 -4.31 -9.10
N LEU A 30 12.12 -4.81 -9.75
CA LEU A 30 11.33 -4.02 -10.70
C LEU A 30 10.52 -2.96 -9.96
N ALA A 31 9.93 -3.32 -8.82
CA ALA A 31 9.19 -2.39 -7.96
C ALA A 31 10.03 -1.16 -7.58
N THR A 32 11.32 -1.35 -7.33
CA THR A 32 12.23 -0.26 -6.91
C THR A 32 12.53 0.73 -8.02
N THR A 33 12.24 0.40 -9.28
CA THR A 33 12.46 1.30 -10.44
C THR A 33 11.30 2.25 -10.71
N ALA A 34 10.16 2.09 -10.01
CA ALA A 34 9.01 2.96 -10.20
C ALA A 34 9.29 4.38 -9.66
N ASN A 35 8.53 5.36 -10.16
CA ASN A 35 8.65 6.74 -9.68
C ASN A 35 8.07 6.84 -8.26
N SER A 36 8.88 7.33 -7.32
CA SER A 36 8.61 7.42 -5.89
C SER A 36 7.79 6.24 -5.33
N PRO A 37 8.42 5.06 -5.15
CA PRO A 37 7.73 3.83 -4.79
C PRO A 37 7.57 3.67 -3.28
N LEU A 38 6.32 3.41 -2.86
CA LEU A 38 6.00 2.74 -1.60
C LEU A 38 5.84 1.25 -1.87
N LEU A 39 6.75 0.44 -1.35
CA LEU A 39 6.69 -1.02 -1.44
C LEU A 39 5.98 -1.59 -0.21
N ILE A 40 4.82 -2.21 -0.41
CA ILE A 40 4.19 -3.10 0.57
C ILE A 40 4.81 -4.47 0.38
N ASP A 41 5.81 -4.76 1.21
CA ASP A 41 6.56 -6.01 1.18
C ASP A 41 5.95 -7.03 2.13
N THR A 42 5.38 -8.07 1.55
CA THR A 42 4.65 -9.14 2.23
C THR A 42 5.37 -10.47 2.15
N ASP A 43 6.33 -10.61 1.22
CA ASP A 43 7.15 -11.81 1.04
C ASP A 43 8.57 -11.66 1.62
N ARG A 44 8.85 -10.51 2.25
CA ARG A 44 10.15 -10.15 2.87
C ARG A 44 11.28 -10.16 1.85
N GLY A 45 10.98 -9.84 0.59
CA GLY A 45 11.93 -9.84 -0.50
C GLY A 45 12.70 -8.54 -0.66
N PHE A 46 12.39 -7.49 0.11
CA PHE A 46 12.99 -6.17 -0.07
C PHE A 46 14.49 -6.13 0.20
N ASP A 47 14.99 -6.96 1.11
CA ASP A 47 16.40 -7.02 1.53
C ASP A 47 17.32 -7.56 0.41
N ARG A 48 16.76 -8.40 -0.47
CA ARG A 48 17.42 -9.00 -1.63
C ARG A 48 17.16 -8.25 -2.95
N ALA A 49 16.49 -7.09 -2.90
CA ALA A 49 16.26 -6.26 -4.08
C ALA A 49 17.52 -5.53 -4.53
N VAL A 50 17.59 -5.16 -5.81
CA VAL A 50 18.77 -4.48 -6.38
C VAL A 50 18.94 -3.05 -5.83
N GLN A 51 17.84 -2.42 -5.40
CA GLN A 51 17.81 -1.08 -4.83
C GLN A 51 16.84 -1.02 -3.65
N ARG A 52 16.94 0.03 -2.83
CA ARG A 52 15.99 0.29 -1.75
C ARG A 52 14.88 1.24 -2.25
N PRO A 53 13.59 0.90 -2.09
CA PRO A 53 12.49 1.83 -2.37
C PRO A 53 12.52 3.05 -1.44
N ASP A 54 11.81 4.12 -1.81
CA ASP A 54 11.67 5.32 -0.97
C ASP A 54 11.04 4.97 0.39
N ILE A 55 9.97 4.17 0.36
CA ILE A 55 9.28 3.68 1.55
C ILE A 55 9.06 2.17 1.42
N VAL A 56 9.30 1.44 2.51
CA VAL A 56 9.02 -0.01 2.60
C VAL A 56 8.14 -0.28 3.81
N VAL A 57 6.96 -0.84 3.59
CA VAL A 57 6.10 -1.40 4.63
C VAL A 57 6.41 -2.89 4.70
N THR A 58 7.17 -3.29 5.73
CA THR A 58 7.52 -4.70 5.98
C THR A 58 6.37 -5.41 6.69
N ALA A 59 5.38 -5.85 5.92
CA ALA A 59 4.13 -6.36 6.45
C ALA A 59 4.23 -7.83 6.88
N SER A 60 3.68 -8.13 8.06
CA SER A 60 3.54 -9.49 8.60
C SER A 60 2.09 -9.87 8.93
N ARG A 61 1.18 -8.90 8.86
CA ARG A 61 -0.26 -9.02 9.09
C ARG A 61 -0.99 -7.86 8.42
N TRP A 62 -2.31 -7.94 8.36
CA TRP A 62 -3.13 -6.94 7.67
C TRP A 62 -2.98 -5.54 8.28
N GLU A 63 -2.89 -5.46 9.61
CA GLU A 63 -2.82 -4.21 10.36
C GLU A 63 -1.49 -3.46 10.18
N ASP A 64 -0.43 -4.14 9.74
CA ASP A 64 0.83 -3.48 9.38
C ASP A 64 0.66 -2.66 8.09
N ILE A 65 -0.32 -3.04 7.25
CA ILE A 65 -0.67 -2.36 6.00
C ILE A 65 -1.82 -1.39 6.23
N TYR A 66 -2.88 -1.83 6.89
CA TYR A 66 -4.14 -1.11 7.04
C TYR A 66 -4.21 -0.40 8.41
N ASN A 67 -3.42 0.67 8.54
CA ASN A 67 -3.40 1.52 9.72
C ASN A 67 -3.33 3.01 9.36
N ALA A 68 -3.43 3.87 10.39
CA ALA A 68 -3.45 5.31 10.23
C ALA A 68 -2.13 5.90 9.68
N GLU A 69 -0.98 5.28 9.93
CA GLU A 69 0.31 5.73 9.42
C GLU A 69 0.44 5.43 7.93
N VAL A 70 0.12 4.21 7.51
CA VAL A 70 0.26 3.79 6.11
C VAL A 70 -0.89 4.34 5.26
N ILE A 71 -2.14 4.04 5.60
CA ILE A 71 -3.32 4.40 4.79
C ILE A 71 -3.81 5.81 5.09
N GLY A 72 -3.75 6.22 6.35
CA GLY A 72 -4.44 7.41 6.84
C GLY A 72 -5.68 7.07 7.65
N SER A 73 -6.25 8.09 8.28
CA SER A 73 -7.45 7.94 9.10
C SER A 73 -8.27 9.23 9.13
N TYR A 74 -9.53 9.12 9.53
CA TYR A 74 -10.33 10.29 9.86
C TYR A 74 -10.03 10.73 11.30
N VAL A 75 -9.76 12.01 11.48
CA VAL A 75 -9.57 12.66 12.77
C VAL A 75 -10.60 13.77 12.97
N ILE A 76 -10.81 14.19 14.21
CA ILE A 76 -11.66 15.34 14.52
C ILE A 76 -10.77 16.58 14.70
N GLU A 77 -10.93 17.57 13.83
CA GLU A 77 -10.30 18.89 13.93
C GLU A 77 -11.40 19.95 13.95
N ASP A 78 -11.40 20.82 14.96
CA ASP A 78 -12.41 21.89 15.14
C ASP A 78 -13.86 21.40 15.06
N GLY A 79 -14.14 20.24 15.66
CA GLY A 79 -15.46 19.61 15.67
C GLY A 79 -15.90 19.02 14.33
N LYS A 80 -15.01 18.95 13.33
CA LYS A 80 -15.27 18.39 12.01
C LYS A 80 -14.42 17.16 11.77
N GLN A 81 -15.00 16.17 11.08
CA GLN A 81 -14.28 14.99 10.64
C GLN A 81 -13.45 15.32 9.40
N VAL A 82 -12.14 15.18 9.50
CA VAL A 82 -11.15 15.49 8.46
C VAL A 82 -10.34 14.23 8.14
N TRP A 83 -10.15 13.94 6.85
CA TRP A 83 -9.26 12.86 6.42
C TRP A 83 -7.80 13.32 6.52
N LYS A 84 -6.98 12.59 7.27
CA LYS A 84 -5.52 12.74 7.29
C LYS A 84 -4.93 11.57 6.51
N PRO A 85 -4.33 11.82 5.33
CA PRO A 85 -3.75 10.74 4.55
C PRO A 85 -2.46 10.24 5.21
N GLY A 86 -2.19 8.95 5.07
CA GLY A 86 -0.93 8.35 5.50
C GLY A 86 0.16 8.40 4.44
N LEU A 87 1.20 7.60 4.64
CA LEU A 87 2.36 7.46 3.75
C LEU A 87 1.98 7.15 2.30
N ILE A 88 0.85 6.46 2.05
CA ILE A 88 0.37 6.18 0.69
C ILE A 88 0.17 7.45 -0.16
N SER A 89 -0.03 8.61 0.46
CA SER A 89 -0.23 9.88 -0.24
C SER A 89 1.06 10.63 -0.57
N GLU A 90 2.19 10.24 0.04
CA GLU A 90 3.50 10.86 -0.17
C GLU A 90 4.17 10.33 -1.45
N CYS A 91 3.73 9.15 -1.93
CA CYS A 91 4.32 8.44 -3.05
C CYS A 91 3.53 8.59 -4.36
N LYS A 92 4.21 8.37 -5.49
CA LYS A 92 3.60 8.36 -6.82
C LYS A 92 3.21 6.96 -7.27
N THR A 93 3.86 5.93 -6.73
CA THR A 93 3.57 4.53 -7.02
C THR A 93 3.46 3.74 -5.72
N ILE A 94 2.42 2.93 -5.60
CA ILE A 94 2.29 1.93 -4.52
C ILE A 94 2.43 0.57 -5.16
N VAL A 95 3.37 -0.24 -4.68
CA VAL A 95 3.60 -1.60 -5.17
C VAL A 95 3.29 -2.61 -4.08
N VAL A 96 2.45 -3.59 -4.40
CA VAL A 96 2.18 -4.75 -3.54
C VAL A 96 3.03 -5.92 -4.02
N ASP A 97 4.01 -6.35 -3.21
CA ASP A 97 4.93 -7.46 -3.50
C ASP A 97 4.87 -8.49 -2.35
N THR A 98 4.26 -9.67 -2.49
CA THR A 98 3.39 -10.16 -3.57
C THR A 98 1.94 -10.22 -3.08
N ALA A 99 0.96 -10.16 -3.98
CA ALA A 99 -0.45 -10.23 -3.57
C ALA A 99 -0.86 -11.52 -2.83
N LYS A 100 -0.15 -12.64 -3.03
CA LYS A 100 -0.55 -13.92 -2.44
C LYS A 100 -0.54 -13.85 -0.91
N ALA A 101 0.58 -13.48 -0.31
CA ALA A 101 0.70 -13.39 1.16
C ALA A 101 -0.26 -12.34 1.73
N MET A 102 -0.40 -11.20 1.05
CA MET A 102 -1.35 -10.15 1.45
C MET A 102 -2.79 -10.66 1.55
N LEU A 103 -3.24 -11.43 0.55
CA LEU A 103 -4.62 -11.91 0.48
C LEU A 103 -4.85 -13.14 1.36
N ASP A 104 -4.02 -14.17 1.17
CA ASP A 104 -4.24 -15.49 1.75
C ASP A 104 -3.85 -15.54 3.23
N ASP A 105 -2.73 -14.92 3.60
CA ASP A 105 -2.14 -15.05 4.93
C ASP A 105 -2.54 -13.88 5.85
N TYR A 106 -2.70 -12.67 5.30
CA TYR A 106 -2.91 -11.46 6.11
C TYR A 106 -4.38 -11.03 6.12
N LEU A 107 -4.96 -10.70 4.96
CA LEU A 107 -6.34 -10.20 4.89
C LEU A 107 -7.35 -11.27 5.33
N ASN A 108 -7.19 -12.51 4.89
CA ASN A 108 -8.08 -13.61 5.27
C ASN A 108 -8.02 -13.88 6.78
N ALA A 109 -6.81 -13.96 7.35
CA ALA A 109 -6.65 -14.13 8.79
C ALA A 109 -7.28 -12.99 9.60
N PHE A 110 -7.15 -11.75 9.13
CA PHE A 110 -7.82 -10.60 9.71
C PHE A 110 -9.35 -10.72 9.62
N ALA A 111 -9.89 -11.07 8.45
CA ALA A 111 -11.33 -11.19 8.25
C ALA A 111 -11.95 -12.25 9.17
N ILE A 112 -11.33 -13.42 9.31
CA ILE A 112 -11.77 -14.49 10.22
C ILE A 112 -11.79 -14.01 11.68
N GLN A 113 -10.83 -13.19 12.10
CA GLN A 113 -10.81 -12.65 13.47
C GLN A 113 -11.94 -11.65 13.75
N GLN A 114 -12.44 -10.97 12.72
CA GLN A 114 -13.52 -9.98 12.85
C GLN A 114 -14.92 -10.60 12.82
N ASP A 115 -15.06 -11.83 12.31
CA ASP A 115 -16.31 -12.59 12.22
C ASP A 115 -16.14 -14.01 12.82
N PRO A 116 -16.15 -14.13 14.17
CA PRO A 116 -15.84 -15.36 14.90
C PRO A 116 -16.91 -16.45 14.81
#